data_AF-A0A8D3E1I4-F1
#
_entry.id   AF-A0A8D3E1I4-F1
#
_cell.length_a   1.000
_cell.length_b   1.000
_cell.length_c   1.000
_cell.angle_alpha   90.00
_cell.angle_beta   90.00
_cell.angle_gamma   90.00
#
_symmetry.space_group_name_H-M   'P 1'
#
loop_
_entity.id
_entity.type
_entity.pdbx_description
1 polymer ?
#
loop_
_entity_poly.entity_id
_entity_poly.type
_entity_poly.pdbx_seq_one_letter_code
_entity_poly.pdbx_strand_id
1 'polypeptide(L)'
;MLHPVALYCALFAVLFALCNAQSDSGTPGIQLRLAGEKRKHYEGRVEVFYNGEWGTVCDDDFSIYAAQVVCRELGFLDAEAWLPSAKYGKGEGRIWLDNVHCTGGEKSLAQCESNGLGVSDCKHSEDVGVVCNQKLPRGSQPLVRLRGGAMIGEGRVEVLKNGEWGTVCDDNWNNRAATVVCRELGFGSAKEALTGARMGQGIGPVHMNEVECSGFEKSLTECHFNRESVGCSHEEDAAVRCNVPAMGFQKRLRLNGGRNPYEGRVEVLAEKNGSLVWGTVCSDSWGTMEAMVVCRQLGLGFASHAFQETWYWEGDSSADAVVMSGVRCSGTELTLDQCLHHGKHVHCPKGGGRLAAGVSCTLTAPDLVLSAQAVEQTTYLEDRPMYALQCAHEEHCLSSSADNADSSSYRRLLRFSSQIHNNGLSDFRPRAAHHSWIWHECHRHYHSMEVFTHYDLLSLNGTKVAQGHKASFCLEDTHCDEGIQKRYECANFGAQGITVGCWDTYRHDIDCQWVDITDVKPGDYIFQVVINPNYEVAESDYTNNIMKCRSRYDGQRIWMYNCRTGETFILQDS
;
A
#
# COMPACT_ATOMS: atom_id res chain seq x y z
N MET A 1 55.36 -58.38 27.58
CA MET A 1 54.37 -57.51 28.23
C MET A 1 54.05 -56.41 27.23
N LEU A 2 53.02 -56.63 26.42
CA LEU A 2 51.72 -55.95 26.53
C LEU A 2 51.80 -54.47 26.11
N HIS A 3 51.34 -54.24 24.87
CA HIS A 3 50.73 -53.02 24.32
C HIS A 3 49.65 -52.40 25.26
N PRO A 4 49.02 -51.23 24.96
CA PRO A 4 49.03 -50.47 23.69
C PRO A 4 49.02 -48.93 23.78
N VAL A 5 49.23 -48.36 22.60
CA VAL A 5 48.75 -47.09 22.06
C VAL A 5 47.20 -46.97 22.21
N ALA A 6 46.70 -46.69 23.42
CA ALA A 6 45.26 -46.73 23.71
C ALA A 6 44.71 -45.51 24.47
N LEU A 7 45.35 -44.34 24.38
CA LEU A 7 44.86 -43.15 25.10
C LEU A 7 44.61 -41.89 24.25
N TYR A 8 44.94 -41.90 22.94
CA TYR A 8 44.70 -40.73 22.08
C TYR A 8 43.66 -40.94 20.96
N CYS A 9 43.10 -42.14 20.81
CA CYS A 9 41.98 -42.39 19.87
C CYS A 9 40.58 -42.35 20.51
N ALA A 10 40.45 -42.18 21.83
CA ALA A 10 39.16 -42.26 22.52
C ALA A 10 38.41 -40.92 22.65
N LEU A 11 39.04 -39.78 22.36
CA LEU A 11 38.41 -38.45 22.45
C LEU A 11 37.98 -37.86 21.11
N PHE A 12 38.43 -38.42 19.99
CA PHE A 12 37.95 -38.04 18.65
C PHE A 12 36.77 -38.88 18.15
N ALA A 13 36.50 -40.03 18.77
CA ALA A 13 35.42 -40.93 18.38
C ALA A 13 34.06 -40.64 19.05
N VAL A 14 34.01 -39.74 20.06
CA VAL A 14 32.76 -39.38 20.76
C VAL A 14 32.18 -38.04 20.29
N LEU A 15 32.98 -37.18 19.63
CA LEU A 15 32.51 -35.92 19.03
C LEU A 15 32.05 -36.06 17.57
N PHE A 16 32.19 -37.24 16.97
CA PHE A 16 31.61 -37.55 15.65
C PHE A 16 30.30 -38.36 15.72
N ALA A 17 29.80 -38.67 16.93
CA ALA A 17 28.62 -39.53 17.13
C ALA A 17 27.39 -38.84 17.74
N LEU A 18 27.39 -37.50 17.85
CA LEU A 18 26.20 -36.72 18.29
C LEU A 18 25.95 -35.49 17.41
N CYS A 19 26.23 -35.60 16.12
CA CYS A 19 25.62 -34.75 15.09
C CYS A 19 24.91 -35.65 14.06
N ASN A 20 24.03 -36.53 14.56
CA ASN A 20 22.87 -36.95 13.78
C ASN A 20 21.70 -36.08 14.26
N ALA A 21 21.73 -34.82 13.85
CA ALA A 21 20.48 -34.12 13.60
C ALA A 21 19.86 -34.85 12.42
N GLN A 22 18.97 -35.78 12.71
CA GLN A 22 18.21 -36.51 11.72
C GLN A 22 17.17 -35.54 11.13
N SER A 23 17.64 -34.65 10.27
CA SER A 23 16.82 -33.89 9.33
C SER A 23 17.18 -34.35 7.92
N ASP A 24 16.68 -35.52 7.56
CA ASP A 24 16.58 -35.86 6.15
C ASP A 24 15.38 -36.80 5.99
N SER A 25 14.18 -36.22 5.92
CA SER A 25 13.18 -36.87 5.08
C SER A 25 13.82 -36.87 3.69
N GLY A 26 14.17 -38.04 3.15
CA GLY A 26 14.82 -38.22 1.84
C GLY A 26 13.96 -37.78 0.65
N THR A 27 13.38 -36.58 0.76
CA THR A 27 12.47 -35.96 -0.17
C THR A 27 13.27 -34.93 -0.96
N PRO A 28 13.34 -35.05 -2.28
CA PRO A 28 14.08 -34.11 -3.12
C PRO A 28 13.50 -32.70 -3.01
N GLY A 29 14.37 -31.70 -2.85
CA GLY A 29 13.97 -30.29 -2.87
C GLY A 29 13.56 -29.86 -4.27
N ILE A 30 12.31 -29.45 -4.44
CA ILE A 30 11.75 -28.95 -5.69
C ILE A 30 11.27 -27.49 -5.53
N GLN A 31 11.08 -26.78 -6.63
CA GLN A 31 10.36 -25.49 -6.66
C GLN A 31 9.26 -25.53 -7.70
N LEU A 32 8.14 -24.85 -7.43
CA LEU A 32 7.00 -24.80 -8.34
C LEU A 32 6.83 -23.41 -8.97
N ARG A 33 6.23 -23.36 -10.17
CA ARG A 33 5.65 -22.14 -10.76
C ARG A 33 4.43 -22.46 -11.62
N LEU A 34 3.60 -21.45 -11.87
CA LEU A 34 2.50 -21.51 -12.84
C LEU A 34 2.88 -20.79 -14.15
N ALA A 35 2.90 -21.53 -15.26
CA ALA A 35 3.30 -21.07 -16.59
C ALA A 35 2.17 -21.18 -17.63
N GLY A 36 2.44 -20.77 -18.88
CA GLY A 36 1.52 -20.93 -20.00
C GLY A 36 0.58 -19.74 -20.26
N GLU A 37 -0.44 -19.98 -21.09
CA GLU A 37 -1.45 -19.02 -21.56
C GLU A 37 -2.51 -18.70 -20.49
N LYS A 38 -2.06 -18.13 -19.36
CA LYS A 38 -2.91 -17.77 -18.22
C LYS A 38 -3.55 -16.39 -18.36
N ARG A 39 -4.80 -16.24 -17.89
CA ARG A 39 -5.47 -14.92 -17.78
C ARG A 39 -5.29 -14.32 -16.39
N LYS A 40 -5.22 -15.17 -15.37
CA LYS A 40 -5.05 -14.79 -13.96
C LYS A 40 -3.71 -15.29 -13.43
N HIS A 41 -3.25 -14.69 -12.33
CA HIS A 41 -1.94 -15.02 -11.76
C HIS A 41 -1.90 -16.30 -10.93
N TYR A 42 -3.07 -16.70 -10.45
CA TYR A 42 -3.30 -17.87 -9.63
C TYR A 42 -3.75 -19.09 -10.46
N GLU A 43 -3.57 -19.05 -11.78
CA GLU A 43 -3.89 -20.18 -12.66
C GLU A 43 -2.75 -20.40 -13.66
N GLY A 44 -2.57 -21.65 -14.11
CA GLY A 44 -1.58 -21.98 -15.14
C GLY A 44 -1.14 -23.43 -15.13
N ARG A 45 -0.30 -23.79 -16.11
CA ARG A 45 0.40 -25.09 -16.17
C ARG A 45 1.40 -25.20 -15.03
N VAL A 46 1.43 -26.34 -14.35
CA VAL A 46 2.37 -26.60 -13.25
C VAL A 46 3.73 -26.95 -13.82
N GLU A 47 4.76 -26.21 -13.41
CA GLU A 47 6.15 -26.53 -13.74
C GLU A 47 6.96 -26.71 -12.45
N VAL A 48 7.88 -27.68 -12.49
CA VAL A 48 8.74 -28.10 -11.38
C VAL A 48 10.19 -27.81 -11.77
N PHE A 49 10.93 -27.15 -10.88
CA PHE A 49 12.37 -27.00 -11.00
C PHE A 49 13.07 -28.08 -10.18
N TYR A 50 13.84 -28.93 -10.85
CA TYR A 50 14.63 -29.97 -10.20
C TYR A 50 15.94 -30.18 -10.97
N ASN A 51 17.03 -30.37 -10.23
CA ASN A 51 18.36 -30.63 -10.78
C ASN A 51 18.82 -29.60 -11.85
N GLY A 52 18.51 -28.32 -11.65
CA GLY A 52 18.95 -27.23 -12.52
C GLY A 52 18.07 -26.96 -13.74
N GLU A 53 16.98 -27.72 -13.93
CA GLU A 53 16.12 -27.61 -15.12
C GLU A 53 14.64 -27.53 -14.74
N TRP A 54 13.89 -26.71 -15.49
CA TRP A 54 12.43 -26.64 -15.39
C TRP A 54 11.79 -27.71 -16.27
N GLY A 55 10.76 -28.36 -15.76
CA GLY A 55 9.94 -29.32 -16.50
C GLY A 55 8.50 -29.31 -16.00
N THR A 56 7.66 -30.18 -16.55
CA THR A 56 6.21 -30.18 -16.31
C THR A 56 5.75 -31.35 -15.44
N VAL A 57 4.44 -31.42 -15.18
CA VAL A 57 3.78 -32.49 -14.43
C VAL A 57 2.66 -33.07 -15.31
N CYS A 58 2.57 -34.39 -15.41
CA CYS A 58 1.51 -35.06 -16.15
C CYS A 58 0.16 -34.98 -15.41
N ASP A 59 -0.93 -35.03 -16.16
CA ASP A 59 -2.31 -35.01 -15.66
C ASP A 59 -2.87 -36.40 -15.31
N ASP A 60 -2.16 -37.49 -15.66
CA ASP A 60 -2.50 -38.85 -15.27
C ASP A 60 -2.50 -39.02 -13.74
N ASP A 61 -3.59 -39.60 -13.23
CA ASP A 61 -3.94 -39.73 -11.80
C ASP A 61 -3.84 -38.43 -10.96
N PHE A 62 -3.71 -37.27 -11.62
CA PHE A 62 -3.68 -35.99 -10.94
C PHE A 62 -5.06 -35.66 -10.36
N SER A 63 -5.09 -35.19 -9.12
CA SER A 63 -6.33 -34.96 -8.39
C SER A 63 -6.44 -33.56 -7.82
N ILE A 64 -7.63 -33.21 -7.33
CA ILE A 64 -7.82 -31.94 -6.62
C ILE A 64 -6.88 -31.85 -5.41
N TYR A 65 -6.62 -32.94 -4.69
CA TYR A 65 -5.71 -32.94 -3.54
C TYR A 65 -4.28 -32.57 -3.94
N ALA A 66 -3.80 -33.05 -5.10
CA ALA A 66 -2.51 -32.65 -5.64
C ALA A 66 -2.50 -31.17 -6.02
N ALA A 67 -3.58 -30.68 -6.61
CA ALA A 67 -3.75 -29.25 -6.88
C ALA A 67 -3.71 -28.41 -5.59
N GLN A 68 -4.33 -28.87 -4.49
CA GLN A 68 -4.30 -28.17 -3.20
C GLN A 68 -2.87 -28.09 -2.65
N VAL A 69 -2.09 -29.17 -2.76
CA VAL A 69 -0.67 -29.17 -2.38
C VAL A 69 0.10 -28.17 -3.23
N VAL A 70 -0.06 -28.21 -4.57
CA VAL A 70 0.56 -27.24 -5.49
C VAL A 70 0.20 -25.80 -5.11
N CYS A 71 -1.09 -25.51 -4.94
CA CYS A 71 -1.57 -24.16 -4.65
C CYS A 71 -1.04 -23.66 -3.31
N ARG A 72 -1.03 -24.49 -2.26
CA ARG A 72 -0.49 -24.09 -0.94
C ARG A 72 1.04 -23.98 -0.94
N GLU A 73 1.74 -24.85 -1.66
CA GLU A 73 3.19 -24.76 -1.86
C GLU A 73 3.58 -23.48 -2.62
N LEU A 74 2.74 -23.05 -3.56
CA LEU A 74 2.84 -21.77 -4.26
C LEU A 74 2.35 -20.57 -3.45
N GLY A 75 1.82 -20.78 -2.25
CA GLY A 75 1.39 -19.70 -1.35
C GLY A 75 -0.07 -19.26 -1.47
N PHE A 76 -0.90 -19.96 -2.23
CA PHE A 76 -2.34 -19.73 -2.28
C PHE A 76 -3.08 -20.47 -1.16
N LEU A 77 -4.31 -20.02 -0.87
CA LEU A 77 -5.08 -20.56 0.26
C LEU A 77 -5.49 -22.03 0.03
N ASP A 78 -5.97 -22.32 -1.18
CA ASP A 78 -6.43 -23.66 -1.58
C ASP A 78 -6.47 -23.79 -3.11
N ALA A 79 -6.80 -24.96 -3.65
CA ALA A 79 -7.12 -25.14 -5.07
C ALA A 79 -8.62 -24.97 -5.34
N GLU A 80 -8.97 -24.19 -6.35
CA GLU A 80 -10.33 -24.13 -6.91
C GLU A 80 -10.56 -25.27 -7.89
N ALA A 81 -9.58 -25.57 -8.75
CA ALA A 81 -9.66 -26.62 -9.75
C ALA A 81 -8.28 -27.08 -10.23
N TRP A 82 -8.26 -28.21 -10.93
CA TRP A 82 -7.16 -28.62 -11.80
C TRP A 82 -7.70 -28.89 -13.20
N LEU A 83 -6.86 -28.72 -14.22
CA LEU A 83 -7.23 -28.79 -15.62
C LEU A 83 -6.25 -29.70 -16.39
N PRO A 84 -6.76 -30.76 -17.03
CA PRO A 84 -5.96 -31.68 -17.83
C PRO A 84 -5.65 -31.12 -19.23
N SER A 85 -4.92 -31.92 -19.99
CA SER A 85 -4.75 -31.84 -21.44
C SER A 85 -4.10 -30.54 -21.92
N ALA A 86 -3.06 -30.08 -21.20
CA ALA A 86 -2.28 -28.90 -21.54
C ALA A 86 -3.15 -27.67 -21.80
N LYS A 87 -4.18 -27.45 -20.95
CA LYS A 87 -5.16 -26.38 -21.11
C LYS A 87 -4.54 -24.98 -21.21
N TYR A 88 -3.43 -24.75 -20.52
CA TYR A 88 -2.66 -23.50 -20.55
C TYR A 88 -1.52 -23.53 -21.58
N GLY A 89 -1.62 -24.41 -22.57
CA GLY A 89 -0.57 -24.68 -23.55
C GLY A 89 0.36 -25.79 -23.09
N LYS A 90 1.08 -26.36 -24.06
CA LYS A 90 2.09 -27.40 -23.84
C LYS A 90 3.36 -26.80 -23.25
N GLY A 91 3.99 -27.51 -22.33
CA GLY A 91 5.37 -27.24 -21.92
C GLY A 91 6.36 -27.82 -22.91
N GLU A 92 7.63 -27.73 -22.53
CA GLU A 92 8.76 -28.25 -23.29
C GLU A 92 9.75 -28.91 -22.32
N GLY A 93 10.59 -29.82 -22.83
CA GLY A 93 11.65 -30.45 -22.05
C GLY A 93 11.17 -31.66 -21.27
N ARG A 94 11.58 -31.75 -19.99
CA ARG A 94 11.33 -32.93 -19.16
C ARG A 94 9.94 -32.87 -18.52
N ILE A 95 9.26 -34.00 -18.42
CA ILE A 95 8.11 -34.19 -17.53
C ILE A 95 8.67 -34.75 -16.22
N TRP A 96 8.65 -33.97 -15.15
CA TRP A 96 9.28 -34.32 -13.88
C TRP A 96 8.44 -35.23 -13.01
N LEU A 97 7.12 -35.12 -13.07
CA LEU A 97 6.23 -35.88 -12.20
C LEU A 97 5.07 -36.44 -12.99
N ASP A 98 4.66 -37.63 -12.61
CA ASP A 98 3.63 -38.44 -13.25
C ASP A 98 2.97 -39.36 -12.22
N ASN A 99 1.69 -39.68 -12.42
CA ASN A 99 0.80 -40.37 -11.48
C ASN A 99 0.89 -39.79 -10.07
N VAL A 100 0.73 -38.47 -9.95
CA VAL A 100 0.93 -37.76 -8.68
C VAL A 100 -0.27 -37.94 -7.75
N HIS A 101 -0.10 -38.77 -6.73
CA HIS A 101 -1.10 -39.04 -5.71
C HIS A 101 -0.77 -38.34 -4.39
N CYS A 102 -1.54 -37.29 -4.10
CA CYS A 102 -1.52 -36.59 -2.81
C CYS A 102 -2.78 -36.91 -1.99
N THR A 103 -2.64 -36.89 -0.67
CA THR A 103 -3.73 -36.92 0.32
C THR A 103 -4.30 -35.53 0.60
N GLY A 104 -3.60 -34.47 0.19
CA GLY A 104 -3.99 -33.08 0.40
C GLY A 104 -3.47 -32.51 1.73
N GLY A 105 -2.62 -33.23 2.47
CA GLY A 105 -1.97 -32.77 3.70
C GLY A 105 -0.47 -32.47 3.52
N GLU A 106 0.08 -32.80 2.36
CA GLU A 106 1.50 -32.66 2.04
C GLU A 106 1.91 -31.18 1.97
N LYS A 107 3.16 -30.92 2.33
CA LYS A 107 3.77 -29.58 2.31
C LYS A 107 4.42 -29.25 0.97
N SER A 108 4.78 -30.27 0.20
CA SER A 108 5.37 -30.14 -1.12
C SER A 108 4.89 -31.26 -2.01
N LEU A 109 4.77 -30.98 -3.31
CA LEU A 109 4.42 -31.97 -4.32
C LEU A 109 5.45 -33.13 -4.38
N ALA A 110 6.70 -32.89 -3.97
CA ALA A 110 7.72 -33.94 -3.87
C ALA A 110 7.45 -34.97 -2.75
N GLN A 111 6.54 -34.68 -1.82
CA GLN A 111 6.12 -35.61 -0.77
C GLN A 111 4.97 -36.51 -1.20
N CYS A 112 4.32 -36.20 -2.32
CA CYS A 112 3.26 -37.02 -2.85
C CYS A 112 3.83 -38.26 -3.53
N GLU A 113 3.08 -39.36 -3.47
CA GLU A 113 3.44 -40.58 -4.20
C GLU A 113 3.38 -40.28 -5.70
N SER A 114 4.39 -40.76 -6.45
CA SER A 114 4.48 -40.59 -7.90
C SER A 114 5.35 -41.70 -8.49
N ASN A 115 5.41 -41.80 -9.83
CA ASN A 115 6.29 -42.74 -10.52
C ASN A 115 7.79 -42.45 -10.33
N GLY A 116 8.13 -41.35 -9.66
CA GLY A 116 9.50 -40.88 -9.43
C GLY A 116 9.92 -39.77 -10.39
N LEU A 117 10.94 -38.99 -9.98
CA LEU A 117 11.32 -37.77 -10.70
C LEU A 117 11.88 -38.06 -12.10
N GLY A 118 11.15 -37.58 -13.11
CA GLY A 118 11.48 -37.70 -14.52
C GLY A 118 11.24 -39.08 -15.11
N VAL A 119 10.41 -39.89 -14.45
CA VAL A 119 9.87 -41.15 -14.97
C VAL A 119 8.43 -40.86 -15.38
N SER A 120 8.19 -40.79 -16.69
CA SER A 120 6.86 -40.56 -17.25
C SER A 120 6.75 -41.15 -18.66
N ASP A 121 5.58 -41.66 -19.02
CA ASP A 121 5.21 -42.06 -20.38
C ASP A 121 4.28 -41.06 -21.09
N CYS A 122 3.96 -39.94 -20.43
CA CYS A 122 3.16 -38.85 -20.95
C CYS A 122 3.88 -38.02 -22.04
N LYS A 123 3.09 -37.22 -22.75
CA LYS A 123 3.55 -36.17 -23.67
C LYS A 123 3.10 -34.81 -23.14
N HIS A 124 3.69 -33.72 -23.63
CA HIS A 124 3.24 -32.37 -23.24
C HIS A 124 1.80 -32.00 -23.64
N SER A 125 1.08 -32.87 -24.36
CA SER A 125 -0.39 -32.74 -24.47
C SER A 125 -1.13 -33.05 -23.18
N GLU A 126 -0.47 -33.66 -22.21
CA GLU A 126 -0.97 -34.16 -20.92
C GLU A 126 -0.40 -33.34 -19.75
N ASP A 127 0.21 -32.18 -20.03
CA ASP A 127 0.69 -31.33 -18.94
C ASP A 127 -0.50 -30.77 -18.13
N VAL A 128 -0.42 -30.89 -16.82
CA VAL A 128 -1.49 -30.45 -15.91
C VAL A 128 -1.42 -28.95 -15.63
N GLY A 129 -2.60 -28.34 -15.50
CA GLY A 129 -2.77 -27.00 -14.98
C GLY A 129 -3.58 -26.98 -13.69
N VAL A 130 -3.45 -25.89 -12.92
CA VAL A 130 -4.24 -25.66 -11.71
C VAL A 130 -4.85 -24.26 -11.72
N VAL A 131 -5.94 -24.11 -10.96
CA VAL A 131 -6.56 -22.83 -10.60
C VAL A 131 -6.59 -22.78 -9.08
N CYS A 132 -5.87 -21.82 -8.51
CA CYS A 132 -5.77 -21.62 -7.07
C CYS A 132 -6.79 -20.59 -6.57
N ASN A 133 -7.31 -20.81 -5.36
CA ASN A 133 -8.23 -19.90 -4.74
C ASN A 133 -7.47 -18.75 -4.06
N GLN A 134 -7.86 -17.52 -4.38
CA GLN A 134 -7.40 -16.30 -3.71
C GLN A 134 -8.34 -15.81 -2.61
N LYS A 135 -9.58 -16.31 -2.58
CA LYS A 135 -10.62 -15.76 -1.73
C LYS A 135 -10.56 -16.37 -0.34
N LEU A 136 -10.23 -15.52 0.63
CA LEU A 136 -10.79 -15.64 1.97
C LEU A 136 -12.32 -15.84 1.85
N PRO A 137 -12.94 -16.75 2.63
CA PRO A 137 -14.39 -16.96 2.58
C PRO A 137 -15.15 -15.64 2.58
N ARG A 138 -16.13 -15.46 1.68
CA ARG A 138 -16.93 -14.22 1.63
C ARG A 138 -17.48 -13.93 3.02
N GLY A 139 -17.04 -12.84 3.64
CA GLY A 139 -17.46 -12.40 4.97
C GLY A 139 -16.39 -12.47 6.07
N SER A 140 -15.21 -13.06 5.84
CA SER A 140 -14.08 -12.91 6.77
C SER A 140 -13.26 -11.67 6.41
N GLN A 141 -13.22 -10.68 7.30
CA GLN A 141 -12.32 -9.54 7.14
C GLN A 141 -10.86 -10.00 7.21
N PRO A 142 -9.96 -9.45 6.37
CA PRO A 142 -8.54 -9.74 6.48
C PRO A 142 -8.05 -9.24 7.85
N LEU A 143 -7.38 -10.11 8.59
CA LEU A 143 -6.83 -9.80 9.92
C LEU A 143 -5.45 -9.15 9.83
N VAL A 144 -4.80 -9.23 8.67
CA VAL A 144 -3.48 -8.67 8.40
C VAL A 144 -3.51 -7.90 7.09
N ARG A 145 -2.81 -6.76 7.03
CA ARG A 145 -2.61 -5.97 5.81
C ARG A 145 -1.21 -5.39 5.75
N LEU A 146 -0.82 -4.96 4.55
CA LEU A 146 0.42 -4.21 4.31
C LEU A 146 0.11 -2.75 3.97
N ARG A 147 0.95 -1.83 4.45
CA ARG A 147 0.92 -0.38 4.18
C ARG A 147 2.31 0.19 3.91
N GLY A 148 2.37 1.34 3.24
CA GLY A 148 3.64 2.05 2.96
C GLY A 148 4.60 1.38 1.97
N GLY A 149 4.22 0.25 1.36
CA GLY A 149 5.05 -0.46 0.38
C GLY A 149 4.89 0.07 -1.04
N ALA A 150 6.02 0.21 -1.76
CA ALA A 150 6.02 0.71 -3.14
C ALA A 150 5.57 -0.36 -4.14
N MET A 151 5.92 -1.62 -3.86
CA MET A 151 5.56 -2.77 -4.68
C MET A 151 4.49 -3.63 -4.02
N ILE A 152 3.84 -4.44 -4.85
CA ILE A 152 2.91 -5.48 -4.38
C ILE A 152 3.68 -6.45 -3.48
N GLY A 153 3.09 -6.84 -2.36
CA GLY A 153 3.67 -7.81 -1.45
C GLY A 153 4.81 -7.27 -0.59
N GLU A 154 4.97 -5.95 -0.47
CA GLU A 154 5.83 -5.35 0.56
C GLU A 154 5.10 -4.26 1.33
N GLY A 155 5.56 -3.98 2.54
CA GLY A 155 5.02 -2.93 3.40
C GLY A 155 5.13 -3.24 4.89
N ARG A 156 4.81 -2.24 5.71
CA ARG A 156 4.59 -2.36 7.16
C ARG A 156 3.42 -3.31 7.42
N VAL A 157 3.60 -4.20 8.39
CA VAL A 157 2.58 -5.18 8.80
C VAL A 157 1.63 -4.53 9.80
N GLU A 158 0.35 -4.51 9.47
CA GLU A 158 -0.71 -4.08 10.38
C GLU A 158 -1.70 -5.23 10.60
N VAL A 159 -2.17 -5.36 11.83
CA VAL A 159 -3.09 -6.41 12.27
C VAL A 159 -4.37 -5.81 12.83
N LEU A 160 -5.51 -6.44 12.55
CA LEU A 160 -6.82 -6.02 13.03
C LEU A 160 -7.14 -6.75 14.34
N LYS A 161 -7.29 -5.98 15.42
CA LYS A 161 -7.64 -6.51 16.76
C LYS A 161 -8.74 -5.64 17.37
N ASN A 162 -9.82 -6.28 17.82
CA ASN A 162 -10.97 -5.59 18.42
C ASN A 162 -11.55 -4.45 17.56
N GLY A 163 -11.54 -4.60 16.24
CA GLY A 163 -12.06 -3.59 15.31
C GLY A 163 -11.15 -2.38 15.09
N GLU A 164 -9.90 -2.45 15.54
CA GLU A 164 -8.88 -1.41 15.34
C GLU A 164 -7.61 -1.99 14.73
N TRP A 165 -7.09 -1.33 13.69
CA TRP A 165 -5.80 -1.68 13.09
C TRP A 165 -4.68 -1.15 13.97
N GLY A 166 -3.63 -1.94 14.12
CA GLY A 166 -2.42 -1.55 14.83
C GLY A 166 -1.21 -2.30 14.29
N THR A 167 -0.03 -1.88 14.68
CA THR A 167 1.23 -2.39 14.12
C THR A 167 1.78 -3.57 14.91
N VAL A 168 2.89 -4.13 14.42
CA VAL A 168 3.64 -5.22 15.04
C VAL A 168 5.04 -4.70 15.33
N CYS A 169 5.50 -4.83 16.57
CA CYS A 169 6.87 -4.47 16.95
C CYS A 169 7.88 -5.46 16.38
N ASP A 170 9.07 -4.99 16.04
CA ASP A 170 10.09 -5.75 15.34
C ASP A 170 11.03 -6.57 16.24
N ASP A 171 10.85 -6.51 17.55
CA ASP A 171 11.54 -7.40 18.49
C ASP A 171 11.27 -8.86 18.11
N ASN A 172 12.35 -9.63 17.95
CA ASN A 172 12.33 -11.03 17.48
C ASN A 172 11.69 -11.23 16.09
N TRP A 173 11.43 -10.17 15.32
CA TRP A 173 10.86 -10.26 13.97
C TRP A 173 11.81 -10.95 13.01
N ASN A 174 11.32 -12.00 12.33
CA ASN A 174 12.18 -12.87 11.55
C ASN A 174 11.46 -13.44 10.31
N ASN A 175 12.23 -14.07 9.42
CA ASN A 175 11.73 -14.58 8.14
C ASN A 175 10.65 -15.66 8.28
N ARG A 176 10.54 -16.37 9.40
CA ARG A 176 9.44 -17.34 9.61
C ARG A 176 8.12 -16.60 9.81
N ALA A 177 8.10 -15.59 10.67
CA ALA A 177 6.92 -14.76 10.89
C ALA A 177 6.54 -13.97 9.62
N ALA A 178 7.53 -13.38 8.95
CA ALA A 178 7.29 -12.70 7.67
C ALA A 178 6.72 -13.66 6.60
N THR A 179 7.16 -14.92 6.57
CA THR A 179 6.62 -15.93 5.64
C THR A 179 5.17 -16.28 5.96
N VAL A 180 4.76 -16.30 7.23
CA VAL A 180 3.35 -16.45 7.61
C VAL A 180 2.52 -15.31 7.02
N VAL A 181 2.97 -14.06 7.17
CA VAL A 181 2.29 -12.88 6.60
C VAL A 181 2.21 -12.97 5.07
N CYS A 182 3.31 -13.25 4.39
CA CYS A 182 3.34 -13.36 2.94
C CYS A 182 2.41 -14.47 2.42
N ARG A 183 2.34 -15.61 3.12
CA ARG A 183 1.44 -16.70 2.78
C ARG A 183 -0.02 -16.36 3.07
N GLU A 184 -0.32 -15.75 4.21
CA GLU A 184 -1.66 -15.28 4.58
C GLU A 184 -2.22 -14.31 3.53
N LEU A 185 -1.36 -13.47 2.95
CA LEU A 185 -1.73 -12.50 1.91
C LEU A 185 -1.65 -13.06 0.47
N GLY A 186 -1.26 -14.32 0.29
CA GLY A 186 -1.27 -14.98 -1.02
C GLY A 186 -0.01 -14.76 -1.89
N PHE A 187 1.09 -14.27 -1.32
CA PHE A 187 2.36 -13.99 -2.01
C PHE A 187 3.42 -15.10 -1.86
N GLY A 188 3.11 -16.22 -1.19
CA GLY A 188 4.10 -17.28 -0.94
C GLY A 188 5.03 -16.96 0.22
N SER A 189 6.34 -17.05 0.01
CA SER A 189 7.34 -16.88 1.08
C SER A 189 7.85 -15.44 1.21
N ALA A 190 8.39 -15.11 2.38
CA ALA A 190 9.09 -13.86 2.57
C ALA A 190 10.46 -13.90 1.88
N LYS A 191 10.78 -12.81 1.17
CA LYS A 191 12.13 -12.48 0.76
C LYS A 191 12.92 -11.88 1.93
N GLU A 192 12.26 -11.03 2.71
CA GLU A 192 12.90 -10.28 3.79
C GLU A 192 11.89 -9.93 4.89
N ALA A 193 12.32 -10.12 6.14
CA ALA A 193 11.72 -9.54 7.33
C ALA A 193 12.44 -8.22 7.63
N LEU A 194 11.71 -7.11 7.56
CA LEU A 194 12.24 -5.77 7.72
C LEU A 194 11.92 -5.24 9.12
N THR A 195 12.88 -4.53 9.71
CA THR A 195 12.83 -3.92 11.04
C THR A 195 13.18 -2.43 10.94
N GLY A 196 12.91 -1.64 11.97
CA GLY A 196 13.25 -0.23 12.07
C GLY A 196 12.35 0.66 11.21
N ALA A 197 11.06 0.34 11.12
CA ALA A 197 10.07 1.08 10.33
C ALA A 197 10.49 1.39 8.87
N ARG A 198 11.28 0.50 8.25
CA ARG A 198 11.85 0.70 6.89
C ARG A 198 10.82 0.82 5.77
N MET A 199 9.55 0.60 6.06
CA MET A 199 8.41 0.79 5.14
C MET A 199 7.44 1.85 5.67
N GLY A 200 7.94 2.79 6.47
CA GLY A 200 7.18 3.86 7.12
C GLY A 200 6.65 3.46 8.49
N GLN A 201 6.42 4.46 9.32
CA GLN A 201 5.88 4.34 10.69
C GLN A 201 4.35 4.20 10.66
N GLY A 202 3.79 3.45 11.60
CA GLY A 202 2.36 3.45 11.88
C GLY A 202 1.92 4.61 12.77
N ILE A 203 0.65 4.58 13.16
CA ILE A 203 0.12 5.46 14.21
C ILE A 203 -0.85 4.64 15.07
N GLY A 204 -0.92 4.95 16.36
CA GLY A 204 -1.89 4.35 17.28
C GLY A 204 -1.32 3.12 18.00
N PRO A 205 -2.09 2.04 18.16
CA PRO A 205 -1.67 0.92 19.00
C PRO A 205 -0.66 -0.01 18.30
N VAL A 206 0.32 -0.48 19.06
CA VAL A 206 1.16 -1.64 18.72
C VAL A 206 0.51 -2.89 19.32
N HIS A 207 -0.03 -3.76 18.48
CA HIS A 207 -0.90 -4.87 18.90
C HIS A 207 -0.18 -6.17 19.25
N MET A 208 1.02 -6.35 18.70
CA MET A 208 1.83 -7.56 18.84
C MET A 208 3.30 -7.19 19.05
N ASN A 209 3.98 -7.93 19.92
CA ASN A 209 5.41 -7.83 20.17
C ASN A 209 6.04 -9.23 20.25
N GLU A 210 7.35 -9.36 20.03
CA GLU A 210 8.12 -10.61 20.15
C GLU A 210 7.44 -11.79 19.42
N VAL A 211 7.10 -11.61 18.15
CA VAL A 211 6.28 -12.58 17.42
C VAL A 211 7.08 -13.86 17.11
N GLU A 212 6.59 -14.98 17.64
CA GLU A 212 7.18 -16.30 17.51
C GLU A 212 6.28 -17.23 16.69
N CYS A 213 6.60 -17.34 15.41
CA CYS A 213 5.97 -18.29 14.50
C CYS A 213 6.85 -19.52 14.28
N SER A 214 6.22 -20.70 14.24
CA SER A 214 6.82 -21.93 13.71
C SER A 214 7.05 -21.85 12.20
N GLY A 215 6.25 -21.03 11.49
CA GLY A 215 6.27 -20.84 10.04
C GLY A 215 5.14 -21.60 9.32
N PHE A 216 4.29 -22.34 10.03
CA PHE A 216 3.18 -23.14 9.47
C PHE A 216 1.78 -22.61 9.80
N GLU A 217 1.70 -21.56 10.62
CA GLU A 217 0.47 -20.88 11.01
C GLU A 217 -0.27 -20.34 9.78
N LYS A 218 -1.61 -20.38 9.80
CA LYS A 218 -2.40 -19.86 8.66
C LYS A 218 -2.53 -18.35 8.67
N SER A 219 -2.44 -17.75 9.86
CA SER A 219 -2.47 -16.31 10.07
C SER A 219 -1.40 -15.92 11.08
N LEU A 220 -0.87 -14.71 10.96
CA LEU A 220 0.04 -14.13 11.94
C LEU A 220 -0.58 -14.10 13.35
N THR A 221 -1.90 -13.95 13.43
CA THR A 221 -2.66 -13.92 14.69
C THR A 221 -2.69 -15.27 15.42
N GLU A 222 -2.29 -16.37 14.78
CA GLU A 222 -2.17 -17.70 15.39
C GLU A 222 -0.78 -17.97 15.98
N CYS A 223 0.23 -17.14 15.67
CA CYS A 223 1.55 -17.26 16.24
C CYS A 223 1.55 -16.93 17.74
N HIS A 224 2.55 -17.41 18.47
CA HIS A 224 2.78 -16.91 19.82
C HIS A 224 3.33 -15.48 19.74
N PHE A 225 2.91 -14.61 20.64
CA PHE A 225 3.41 -13.24 20.72
C PHE A 225 3.22 -12.68 22.13
N ASN A 226 4.09 -11.75 22.49
CA ASN A 226 3.96 -10.97 23.71
C ASN A 226 2.86 -9.90 23.54
N ARG A 227 1.92 -9.87 24.48
CA ARG A 227 0.80 -8.92 24.47
C ARG A 227 1.18 -7.56 25.04
N GLU A 228 2.26 -7.51 25.81
CA GLU A 228 2.81 -6.27 26.34
C GLU A 228 3.75 -5.68 25.28
N SER A 229 3.37 -4.53 24.73
CA SER A 229 4.20 -3.72 23.82
C SER A 229 4.95 -2.63 24.59
N VAL A 230 5.26 -2.87 25.87
CA VAL A 230 5.96 -1.92 26.74
C VAL A 230 7.38 -1.74 26.22
N GLY A 231 7.70 -0.53 25.78
CA GLY A 231 9.02 -0.17 25.26
C GLY A 231 9.09 -0.07 23.73
N CYS A 232 8.11 -0.60 23.00
CA CYS A 232 8.05 -0.46 21.56
C CYS A 232 7.51 0.91 21.14
N SER A 233 8.17 1.52 20.18
CA SER A 233 7.77 2.73 19.48
C SER A 233 7.43 2.45 18.01
N HIS A 234 6.88 3.42 17.29
CA HIS A 234 6.61 3.26 15.86
C HIS A 234 7.87 3.28 14.99
N GLU A 235 9.04 3.60 15.55
CA GLU A 235 10.33 3.39 14.89
C GLU A 235 10.68 1.90 14.76
N GLU A 236 10.02 1.04 15.54
CA GLU A 236 10.23 -0.41 15.60
C GLU A 236 9.12 -1.19 14.88
N ASP A 237 8.34 -0.53 14.02
CA ASP A 237 7.28 -1.20 13.28
C ASP A 237 7.85 -2.19 12.26
N ALA A 238 7.43 -3.44 12.38
CA ALA A 238 7.84 -4.55 11.54
C ALA A 238 7.22 -4.47 10.14
N ALA A 239 8.01 -4.88 9.14
CA ALA A 239 7.60 -4.91 7.74
C ALA A 239 8.02 -6.22 7.05
N VAL A 240 7.44 -6.47 5.88
CA VAL A 240 7.81 -7.63 5.04
C VAL A 240 8.08 -7.21 3.61
N ARG A 241 8.89 -8.01 2.94
CA ARG A 241 8.96 -8.07 1.49
C ARG A 241 8.76 -9.52 1.05
N CYS A 242 7.71 -9.77 0.28
CA CYS A 242 7.34 -11.09 -0.18
C CYS A 242 7.97 -11.43 -1.55
N ASN A 243 8.11 -12.71 -1.84
CA ASN A 243 8.49 -13.19 -3.17
C ASN A 243 7.27 -13.17 -4.10
N VAL A 244 7.05 -12.05 -4.78
CA VAL A 244 5.95 -11.95 -5.75
C VAL A 244 6.36 -12.56 -7.10
N PRO A 245 5.58 -13.50 -7.67
CA PRO A 245 5.91 -14.11 -8.95
C PRO A 245 5.94 -13.08 -10.08
N ALA A 246 6.88 -13.23 -11.01
CA ALA A 246 6.99 -12.34 -12.16
C ALA A 246 5.76 -12.47 -13.06
N MET A 247 4.87 -11.48 -13.00
CA MET A 247 3.58 -11.52 -13.68
C MET A 247 3.61 -11.09 -15.15
N GLY A 248 4.73 -10.56 -15.63
CA GLY A 248 4.88 -10.13 -17.02
C GLY A 248 4.03 -8.92 -17.43
N PHE A 249 3.35 -8.26 -16.49
CA PHE A 249 2.50 -7.09 -16.73
C PHE A 249 3.23 -5.90 -17.38
N GLN A 250 4.55 -5.83 -17.21
CA GLN A 250 5.41 -4.81 -17.81
C GLN A 250 5.51 -4.92 -19.33
N LYS A 251 5.16 -6.06 -19.95
CA LYS A 251 5.30 -6.23 -21.41
C LYS A 251 4.31 -5.39 -22.24
N ARG A 252 3.29 -4.81 -21.60
CA ARG A 252 2.23 -4.03 -22.26
C ARG A 252 2.27 -2.54 -21.94
N LEU A 253 3.26 -2.09 -21.18
CA LEU A 253 3.41 -0.69 -20.77
C LEU A 253 4.90 -0.33 -20.73
N ARG A 254 5.26 0.88 -21.19
CA ARG A 254 6.64 1.39 -21.07
C ARG A 254 6.67 2.91 -20.87
N LEU A 255 7.81 3.41 -20.38
CA LEU A 255 8.15 4.83 -20.41
C LEU A 255 9.06 5.12 -21.61
N ASN A 256 8.78 6.21 -22.33
CA ASN A 256 9.60 6.65 -23.47
C ASN A 256 9.96 8.13 -23.37
N GLY A 257 11.18 8.48 -23.80
CA GLY A 257 11.66 9.86 -23.96
C GLY A 257 12.08 10.62 -22.71
N GLY A 258 11.97 10.01 -21.53
CA GLY A 258 12.47 10.57 -20.28
C GLY A 258 13.98 10.79 -20.25
N ARG A 259 14.46 11.67 -19.37
CA ARG A 259 15.91 11.91 -19.18
C ARG A 259 16.60 10.74 -18.49
N ASN A 260 15.85 9.90 -17.81
CA ASN A 260 16.31 8.72 -17.10
C ASN A 260 15.23 7.62 -17.10
N PRO A 261 15.54 6.38 -16.67
CA PRO A 261 14.59 5.26 -16.71
C PRO A 261 13.35 5.38 -15.81
N TYR A 262 13.33 6.34 -14.88
CA TYR A 262 12.23 6.54 -13.92
C TYR A 262 11.21 7.57 -14.39
N GLU A 263 11.41 8.21 -15.53
CA GLU A 263 10.45 9.17 -16.07
C GLU A 263 10.22 8.97 -17.56
N GLY A 264 9.10 9.47 -18.03
CA GLY A 264 8.81 9.51 -19.46
C GLY A 264 7.33 9.49 -19.77
N ARG A 265 7.05 9.58 -21.07
CA ARG A 265 5.72 9.44 -21.63
C ARG A 265 5.24 8.00 -21.46
N VAL A 266 4.00 7.84 -21.00
CA VAL A 266 3.38 6.53 -20.81
C VAL A 266 2.88 6.01 -22.15
N GLU A 267 3.44 4.89 -22.58
CA GLU A 267 3.02 4.19 -23.79
C GLU A 267 2.49 2.81 -23.44
N VAL A 268 1.36 2.44 -24.04
CA VAL A 268 0.71 1.14 -23.83
C VAL A 268 0.60 0.38 -25.15
N LEU A 269 0.72 -0.95 -25.07
CA LEU A 269 0.62 -1.83 -26.23
C LEU A 269 -0.84 -2.20 -26.47
N ALA A 270 -1.40 -1.70 -27.57
CA ALA A 270 -2.79 -1.88 -27.96
C ALA A 270 -2.90 -2.59 -29.32
N GLU A 271 -4.01 -3.30 -29.53
CA GLU A 271 -4.28 -3.94 -30.81
C GLU A 271 -4.98 -2.96 -31.76
N LYS A 272 -4.41 -2.74 -32.94
CA LYS A 272 -4.98 -1.90 -34.00
C LYS A 272 -4.88 -2.64 -35.33
N ASN A 273 -6.03 -2.87 -35.98
CA ASN A 273 -6.12 -3.59 -37.25
C ASN A 273 -5.43 -4.98 -37.24
N GLY A 274 -5.52 -5.72 -36.12
CA GLY A 274 -4.94 -7.06 -35.98
C GLY A 274 -3.43 -7.09 -35.75
N SER A 275 -2.79 -5.93 -35.56
CA SER A 275 -1.37 -5.81 -35.17
C SER A 275 -1.24 -5.08 -33.83
N LEU A 276 -0.26 -5.49 -33.02
CA LEU A 276 0.07 -4.80 -31.78
C LEU A 276 0.90 -3.55 -32.09
N VAL A 277 0.42 -2.40 -31.65
CA VAL A 277 1.07 -1.11 -31.83
C VAL A 277 1.21 -0.40 -30.48
N TRP A 278 2.32 0.30 -30.31
CA TRP A 278 2.49 1.22 -29.20
C TRP A 278 1.69 2.48 -29.45
N GLY A 279 1.04 2.98 -28.42
CA GLY A 279 0.34 4.25 -28.46
C GLY A 279 0.37 4.96 -27.11
N THR A 280 -0.03 6.23 -27.12
CA THR A 280 -0.07 7.07 -25.92
C THR A 280 -1.36 6.91 -25.14
N VAL A 281 -1.29 7.30 -23.86
CA VAL A 281 -2.47 7.45 -22.98
C VAL A 281 -2.89 8.92 -22.99
N CYS A 282 -4.20 9.17 -23.07
CA CYS A 282 -4.75 10.52 -22.97
C CYS A 282 -4.41 11.14 -21.61
N SER A 283 -3.95 12.39 -21.61
CA SER A 283 -3.60 13.12 -20.40
C SER A 283 -4.78 13.82 -19.74
N ASP A 284 -5.97 13.83 -20.35
CA ASP A 284 -7.15 14.46 -19.77
C ASP A 284 -7.50 13.80 -18.42
N SER A 285 -7.52 14.62 -17.36
CA SER A 285 -7.71 14.18 -15.97
C SER A 285 -6.65 13.20 -15.43
N TRP A 286 -5.48 13.12 -16.06
CA TRP A 286 -4.38 12.28 -15.58
C TRP A 286 -3.77 12.85 -14.29
N GLY A 287 -3.72 12.04 -13.23
CA GLY A 287 -3.29 12.46 -11.91
C GLY A 287 -2.32 11.49 -11.22
N THR A 288 -2.08 11.76 -9.94
CA THR A 288 -1.11 11.03 -9.11
C THR A 288 -1.50 9.55 -8.94
N MET A 289 -2.79 9.24 -8.83
CA MET A 289 -3.26 7.87 -8.62
C MET A 289 -3.00 6.98 -9.85
N GLU A 290 -3.20 7.51 -11.06
CA GLU A 290 -2.84 6.81 -12.30
C GLU A 290 -1.32 6.62 -12.39
N ALA A 291 -0.55 7.65 -12.05
CA ALA A 291 0.90 7.58 -12.04
C ALA A 291 1.44 6.52 -11.05
N MET A 292 0.81 6.40 -9.86
CA MET A 292 1.17 5.39 -8.86
C MET A 292 1.01 3.98 -9.43
N VAL A 293 -0.10 3.71 -10.13
CA VAL A 293 -0.34 2.42 -10.79
C VAL A 293 0.72 2.15 -11.87
N VAL A 294 1.08 3.16 -12.67
CA VAL A 294 2.13 3.01 -13.70
C VAL A 294 3.49 2.70 -13.09
N CYS A 295 3.95 3.49 -12.12
CA CYS A 295 5.25 3.31 -11.48
C CYS A 295 5.33 1.95 -10.79
N ARG A 296 4.27 1.53 -10.10
CA ARG A 296 4.18 0.21 -9.47
C ARG A 296 4.15 -0.94 -10.48
N GLN A 297 3.35 -0.82 -11.56
CA GLN A 297 3.28 -1.84 -12.61
C GLN A 297 4.67 -2.07 -13.25
N LEU A 298 5.45 -1.01 -13.42
CA LEU A 298 6.82 -1.06 -13.95
C LEU A 298 7.87 -1.46 -12.91
N GLY A 299 7.50 -1.64 -11.63
CA GLY A 299 8.46 -1.93 -10.56
C GLY A 299 9.44 -0.78 -10.30
N LEU A 300 9.01 0.46 -10.54
CA LEU A 300 9.80 1.68 -10.38
C LEU A 300 9.49 2.43 -9.06
N GLY A 301 8.66 1.84 -8.20
CA GLY A 301 8.27 2.39 -6.90
C GLY A 301 7.00 3.24 -6.96
N PHE A 302 6.99 4.33 -6.19
CA PHE A 302 5.92 5.32 -6.14
C PHE A 302 6.01 6.30 -7.31
N ALA A 303 4.90 6.98 -7.61
CA ALA A 303 4.95 8.18 -8.43
C ALA A 303 5.56 9.33 -7.62
N SER A 304 6.43 10.12 -8.23
CA SER A 304 6.80 11.44 -7.74
C SER A 304 5.94 12.52 -8.38
N HIS A 305 5.65 12.39 -9.68
CA HIS A 305 4.89 13.36 -10.45
C HIS A 305 4.03 12.69 -11.52
N ALA A 306 2.86 13.28 -11.76
CA ALA A 306 2.00 13.00 -12.91
C ALA A 306 1.99 14.22 -13.85
N PHE A 307 2.22 13.97 -15.14
CA PHE A 307 2.30 15.02 -16.16
C PHE A 307 1.16 14.87 -17.16
N GLN A 308 0.49 16.00 -17.44
CA GLN A 308 -0.52 16.08 -18.50
C GLN A 308 0.05 16.60 -19.83
N GLU A 309 1.25 17.20 -19.78
CA GLU A 309 1.96 17.70 -20.94
C GLU A 309 3.38 17.14 -20.98
N THR A 310 3.73 16.50 -22.09
CA THR A 310 4.99 15.74 -22.24
C THR A 310 5.79 16.15 -23.46
N TRP A 311 5.56 17.35 -23.98
CA TRP A 311 6.10 17.80 -25.27
C TRP A 311 7.64 17.90 -25.27
N TYR A 312 8.24 17.99 -24.08
CA TYR A 312 9.69 18.12 -23.86
C TYR A 312 10.44 16.78 -23.81
N TRP A 313 9.74 15.64 -23.77
CA TRP A 313 10.37 14.33 -23.89
C TRP A 313 10.44 13.91 -25.35
N GLU A 314 11.67 13.70 -25.83
CA GLU A 314 11.93 13.23 -27.19
C GLU A 314 11.46 11.78 -27.31
N GLY A 315 10.53 11.48 -28.22
CA GLY A 315 10.11 10.10 -28.43
C GLY A 315 9.81 9.79 -29.87
N ASP A 316 9.73 8.51 -30.17
CA ASP A 316 9.41 8.02 -31.50
C ASP A 316 7.97 8.43 -31.87
N SER A 317 7.83 9.20 -32.96
CA SER A 317 6.52 9.63 -33.46
C SER A 317 5.63 8.47 -33.90
N SER A 318 6.19 7.27 -34.05
CA SER A 318 5.44 6.05 -34.38
C SER A 318 4.37 5.69 -33.33
N ALA A 319 4.52 6.17 -32.09
CA ALA A 319 3.61 5.90 -30.96
C ALA A 319 2.70 7.07 -30.59
N ASP A 320 2.66 8.18 -31.36
CA ASP A 320 1.90 9.39 -31.00
C ASP A 320 0.38 9.17 -30.92
N ALA A 321 -0.15 8.14 -31.58
CA ALA A 321 -1.59 7.87 -31.57
C ALA A 321 -2.09 7.52 -30.15
N VAL A 322 -3.14 8.20 -29.70
CA VAL A 322 -3.79 7.88 -28.42
C VAL A 322 -4.56 6.57 -28.56
N VAL A 323 -4.28 5.62 -27.68
CA VAL A 323 -4.89 4.27 -27.69
C VAL A 323 -5.66 3.95 -26.40
N MET A 324 -5.53 4.78 -25.37
CA MET A 324 -6.24 4.65 -24.10
C MET A 324 -6.66 6.03 -23.60
N SER A 325 -7.86 6.16 -23.03
CA SER A 325 -8.39 7.44 -22.54
C SER A 325 -9.35 7.28 -21.38
N GLY A 326 -9.60 8.37 -20.65
CA GLY A 326 -10.52 8.40 -19.52
C GLY A 326 -10.08 7.50 -18.36
N VAL A 327 -8.76 7.33 -18.20
CA VAL A 327 -8.19 6.47 -17.16
C VAL A 327 -8.42 7.11 -15.80
N ARG A 328 -9.01 6.35 -14.88
CA ARG A 328 -9.27 6.72 -13.50
C ARG A 328 -8.96 5.53 -12.61
N CYS A 329 -7.91 5.66 -11.81
CA CYS A 329 -7.45 4.63 -10.89
C CYS A 329 -7.90 4.96 -9.46
N SER A 330 -8.21 3.93 -8.69
CA SER A 330 -8.34 4.00 -7.23
C SER A 330 -7.00 4.00 -6.52
N GLY A 331 -5.92 3.59 -7.21
CA GLY A 331 -4.56 3.47 -6.69
C GLY A 331 -4.21 2.08 -6.19
N THR A 332 -5.16 1.14 -6.16
CA THR A 332 -4.94 -0.26 -5.73
C THR A 332 -4.74 -1.23 -6.90
N GLU A 333 -5.00 -0.78 -8.13
CA GLU A 333 -4.91 -1.59 -9.33
C GLU A 333 -3.48 -2.09 -9.58
N LEU A 334 -3.33 -3.34 -10.03
CA LEU A 334 -2.00 -3.91 -10.30
C LEU A 334 -1.46 -3.47 -11.67
N THR A 335 -2.35 -3.08 -12.57
CA THR A 335 -2.06 -2.68 -13.94
C THR A 335 -2.96 -1.54 -14.38
N LEU A 336 -2.47 -0.70 -15.28
CA LEU A 336 -3.23 0.45 -15.79
C LEU A 336 -4.53 0.02 -16.52
N ASP A 337 -4.58 -1.18 -17.09
CA ASP A 337 -5.78 -1.71 -17.77
C ASP A 337 -6.88 -2.19 -16.80
N GLN A 338 -6.58 -2.30 -15.50
CA GLN A 338 -7.59 -2.59 -14.48
C GLN A 338 -8.29 -1.33 -13.98
N CYS A 339 -7.68 -0.16 -14.19
CA CYS A 339 -8.31 1.11 -13.85
C CYS A 339 -9.57 1.32 -14.68
N LEU A 340 -10.50 2.12 -14.18
CA LEU A 340 -11.65 2.51 -14.99
C LEU A 340 -11.14 3.31 -16.19
N HIS A 341 -11.42 2.86 -17.41
CA HIS A 341 -11.04 3.58 -18.62
C HIS A 341 -12.04 3.35 -19.76
N HIS A 342 -12.03 4.22 -20.77
CA HIS A 342 -12.84 4.01 -21.95
C HIS A 342 -12.39 2.74 -22.70
N GLY A 343 -13.34 1.98 -23.25
CA GLY A 343 -13.06 0.75 -23.99
C GLY A 343 -12.46 1.02 -25.39
N LYS A 344 -12.99 0.35 -26.42
CA LYS A 344 -12.47 0.49 -27.80
C LYS A 344 -12.60 1.91 -28.38
N HIS A 345 -13.53 2.70 -27.87
CA HIS A 345 -13.77 4.07 -28.32
C HIS A 345 -12.96 5.03 -27.46
N VAL A 346 -11.84 5.50 -28.02
CA VAL A 346 -10.96 6.47 -27.37
C VAL A 346 -11.50 7.87 -27.62
N HIS A 347 -11.64 8.66 -26.56
CA HIS A 347 -12.02 10.07 -26.61
C HIS A 347 -11.05 10.88 -25.78
N CYS A 348 -10.34 11.81 -26.42
CA CYS A 348 -9.33 12.65 -25.78
C CYS A 348 -9.54 14.10 -26.25
N PRO A 349 -10.39 14.88 -25.57
CA PRO A 349 -10.71 16.24 -25.99
C PRO A 349 -9.54 17.20 -25.73
N LYS A 350 -8.69 16.89 -24.75
CA LYS A 350 -7.46 17.60 -24.41
C LYS A 350 -6.33 16.58 -24.24
N GLY A 351 -5.18 16.83 -24.86
CA GLY A 351 -4.03 15.93 -24.82
C GLY A 351 -3.88 15.02 -26.04
N GLY A 352 -2.89 14.13 -25.99
CA GLY A 352 -2.52 13.19 -27.04
C GLY A 352 -1.29 13.59 -27.88
N GLY A 353 -0.67 12.61 -28.54
CA GLY A 353 0.59 12.82 -29.25
C GLY A 353 1.69 13.32 -28.32
N ARG A 354 2.20 14.53 -28.61
CA ARG A 354 3.21 15.20 -27.77
C ARG A 354 2.69 15.67 -26.41
N LEU A 355 1.37 15.81 -26.24
CA LEU A 355 0.71 16.19 -24.98
C LEU A 355 0.06 14.97 -24.33
N ALA A 356 0.76 13.84 -24.30
CA ALA A 356 0.28 12.60 -23.71
C ALA A 356 0.46 12.58 -22.19
N ALA A 357 -0.10 11.56 -21.53
CA ALA A 357 0.15 11.30 -20.13
C ALA A 357 1.61 10.90 -19.88
N GLY A 358 2.15 11.38 -18.76
CA GLY A 358 3.53 11.16 -18.34
C GLY A 358 3.65 10.88 -16.86
N VAL A 359 4.74 10.24 -16.47
CA VAL A 359 5.05 9.99 -15.06
C VAL A 359 6.53 10.23 -14.77
N SER A 360 6.83 10.51 -13.51
CA SER A 360 8.14 10.33 -12.90
C SER A 360 7.97 9.49 -11.64
N CYS A 361 8.87 8.55 -11.42
CA CYS A 361 8.81 7.56 -10.36
C CYS A 361 9.97 7.72 -9.37
N THR A 362 9.78 7.23 -8.15
CA THR A 362 10.75 7.28 -7.05
C THR A 362 10.58 6.06 -6.17
N LEU A 363 11.65 5.67 -5.45
CA LEU A 363 11.61 4.51 -4.56
C LEU A 363 11.02 4.83 -3.17
N THR A 364 10.88 6.11 -2.83
CA THR A 364 10.40 6.59 -1.52
C THR A 364 9.36 7.68 -1.70
N ALA A 365 8.38 7.73 -0.80
CA ALA A 365 7.37 8.79 -0.73
C ALA A 365 7.10 9.16 0.75
N PRO A 366 6.65 10.38 1.05
CA PRO A 366 6.11 10.75 2.36
C PRO A 366 4.80 10.00 2.67
N ASP A 367 4.35 10.04 3.92
CA ASP A 367 3.06 9.48 4.37
C ASP A 367 2.48 10.38 5.45
N LEU A 368 1.48 11.19 5.11
CA LEU A 368 0.91 12.17 6.02
C LEU A 368 -0.26 11.61 6.82
N VAL A 369 -0.16 11.72 8.15
CA VAL A 369 -1.15 11.16 9.06
C VAL A 369 -1.58 12.19 10.09
N LEU A 370 -2.90 12.39 10.24
CA LEU A 370 -3.44 13.27 11.28
C LEU A 370 -3.47 12.55 12.64
N SER A 371 -3.01 13.23 13.69
CA SER A 371 -3.24 12.79 15.06
C SER A 371 -4.69 13.00 15.47
N ALA A 372 -5.48 11.91 15.47
CA ALA A 372 -6.87 11.92 15.93
C ALA A 372 -6.99 12.37 17.40
N GLN A 373 -6.03 11.98 18.25
CA GLN A 373 -5.99 12.34 19.67
C GLN A 373 -5.81 13.85 19.86
N ALA A 374 -4.90 14.48 19.11
CA ALA A 374 -4.70 15.93 19.19
C ALA A 374 -5.99 16.69 18.87
N VAL A 375 -6.74 16.22 17.88
CA VAL A 375 -8.01 16.82 17.46
C VAL A 375 -9.08 16.63 18.54
N GLU A 376 -9.24 15.42 19.08
CA GLU A 376 -10.20 15.10 20.15
C GLU A 376 -9.95 15.92 21.42
N GLN A 377 -8.70 16.04 21.85
CA GLN A 377 -8.33 16.70 23.10
C GLN A 377 -8.39 18.23 23.06
N THR A 378 -8.29 18.82 21.87
CA THR A 378 -8.17 20.28 21.72
C THR A 378 -9.41 20.94 21.14
N THR A 379 -10.51 20.20 21.01
CA THR A 379 -11.74 20.73 20.45
C THR A 379 -12.54 21.58 21.43
N TYR A 380 -12.96 22.76 21.00
CA TYR A 380 -13.86 23.64 21.75
C TYR A 380 -14.65 24.58 20.82
N LEU A 381 -15.68 25.23 21.38
CA LEU A 381 -16.44 26.27 20.70
C LEU A 381 -15.96 27.66 21.13
N GLU A 382 -15.82 28.57 20.17
CA GLU A 382 -15.59 29.99 20.41
C GLU A 382 -16.62 30.82 19.63
N ASP A 383 -17.28 31.77 20.31
CA ASP A 383 -18.09 32.78 19.65
C ASP A 383 -17.24 34.05 19.45
N ARG A 384 -16.94 34.41 18.19
CA ARG A 384 -16.12 35.58 17.84
C ARG A 384 -16.91 36.63 17.07
N PRO A 385 -16.75 37.93 17.39
CA PRO A 385 -17.41 38.98 16.65
C PRO A 385 -16.76 39.19 15.27
N MET A 386 -17.56 39.55 14.26
CA MET A 386 -17.10 39.72 12.87
C MET A 386 -15.97 40.73 12.71
N TYR A 387 -15.94 41.83 13.48
CA TYR A 387 -14.85 42.80 13.40
C TYR A 387 -13.46 42.21 13.71
N ALA A 388 -13.41 41.09 14.44
CA ALA A 388 -12.16 40.38 14.77
C ALA A 388 -11.81 39.28 13.76
N LEU A 389 -12.64 39.05 12.73
CA LEU A 389 -12.51 37.97 11.75
C LEU A 389 -12.30 38.48 10.32
N GLN A 390 -11.92 39.75 10.14
CA GLN A 390 -11.72 40.36 8.82
C GLN A 390 -10.78 39.55 7.93
N CYS A 391 -9.64 39.13 8.47
CA CYS A 391 -8.66 38.32 7.76
C CYS A 391 -9.19 36.95 7.37
N ALA A 392 -9.84 36.27 8.32
CA ALA A 392 -10.43 34.96 8.05
C ALA A 392 -11.60 35.03 7.04
N HIS A 393 -12.28 36.17 6.94
CA HIS A 393 -13.31 36.41 5.94
C HIS A 393 -12.71 36.58 4.53
N GLU A 394 -11.62 37.34 4.43
CA GLU A 394 -10.87 37.55 3.17
C GLU A 394 -10.25 36.25 2.63
N GLU A 395 -9.89 35.31 3.51
CA GLU A 395 -9.40 33.96 3.15
C GLU A 395 -10.50 32.91 2.95
N HIS A 396 -11.76 33.32 3.00
CA HIS A 396 -12.93 32.46 2.85
C HIS A 396 -13.04 31.36 3.94
N CYS A 397 -12.50 31.58 5.14
CA CYS A 397 -12.53 30.62 6.25
C CYS A 397 -13.84 30.63 7.07
N LEU A 398 -14.83 31.44 6.67
CA LEU A 398 -16.14 31.57 7.31
C LEU A 398 -17.24 31.00 6.41
N SER A 399 -18.38 30.64 6.99
CA SER A 399 -19.53 30.19 6.18
C SER A 399 -20.08 31.34 5.33
N SER A 400 -20.80 31.01 4.25
CA SER A 400 -21.37 32.02 3.34
C SER A 400 -22.36 32.99 3.98
N SER A 401 -22.91 32.67 5.16
CA SER A 401 -23.75 33.63 5.90
C SER A 401 -22.93 34.80 6.47
N ALA A 402 -21.61 34.66 6.60
CA ALA A 402 -20.70 35.71 7.05
C ALA A 402 -20.61 36.88 6.04
N ASP A 403 -20.81 36.63 4.74
CA ASP A 403 -20.73 37.65 3.68
C ASP A 403 -21.76 38.78 3.85
N ASN A 404 -22.87 38.48 4.52
CA ASN A 404 -23.96 39.44 4.77
C ASN A 404 -24.08 39.81 6.26
N ALA A 405 -23.11 39.42 7.08
CA ALA A 405 -23.18 39.58 8.52
C ALA A 405 -22.67 40.98 8.93
N ASP A 406 -23.37 41.62 9.88
CA ASP A 406 -22.91 42.91 10.42
C ASP A 406 -21.62 42.73 11.25
N SER A 407 -20.81 43.79 11.32
CA SER A 407 -19.58 43.87 12.13
C SER A 407 -19.77 43.49 13.61
N SER A 408 -20.97 43.70 14.15
CA SER A 408 -21.36 43.37 15.52
C SER A 408 -21.87 41.93 15.71
N SER A 409 -22.12 41.21 14.61
CA SER A 409 -22.58 39.83 14.65
C SER A 409 -21.49 38.87 15.11
N TYR A 410 -21.89 37.72 15.63
CA TYR A 410 -20.98 36.69 16.13
C TYR A 410 -20.99 35.49 15.21
N ARG A 411 -19.81 34.90 15.03
CA ARG A 411 -19.59 33.62 14.38
C ARG A 411 -19.27 32.57 15.44
N ARG A 412 -19.91 31.42 15.34
CA ARG A 412 -19.63 30.27 16.19
C ARG A 412 -18.64 29.34 15.52
N LEU A 413 -17.46 29.24 16.10
CA LEU A 413 -16.33 28.54 15.51
C LEU A 413 -16.05 27.25 16.29
N LEU A 414 -16.09 26.12 15.59
CA LEU A 414 -15.62 24.83 16.10
C LEU A 414 -14.11 24.74 15.88
N ARG A 415 -13.33 25.00 16.93
CA ARG A 415 -11.86 25.00 16.89
C ARG A 415 -11.29 23.66 17.32
N PHE A 416 -10.11 23.34 16.79
CA PHE A 416 -9.35 22.12 17.09
C PHE A 416 -7.90 22.31 16.60
N SER A 417 -6.95 21.51 17.08
CA SER A 417 -5.57 21.51 16.55
C SER A 417 -5.40 20.40 15.52
N SER A 418 -4.68 20.69 14.43
CA SER A 418 -4.26 19.67 13.46
C SER A 418 -2.78 19.40 13.64
N GLN A 419 -2.42 18.19 14.02
CA GLN A 419 -1.04 17.72 14.07
C GLN A 419 -0.85 16.67 12.97
N ILE A 420 -0.05 16.99 11.96
CA ILE A 420 0.17 16.18 10.77
C ILE A 420 1.58 15.61 10.83
N HIS A 421 1.68 14.29 10.97
CA HIS A 421 2.93 13.54 10.99
C HIS A 421 3.37 13.17 9.57
N ASN A 422 4.68 13.13 9.31
CA ASN A 422 5.23 12.46 8.14
C ASN A 422 5.86 11.12 8.56
N ASN A 423 5.10 10.06 8.40
CA ASN A 423 5.46 8.70 8.75
C ASN A 423 6.01 7.90 7.55
N GLY A 424 6.28 8.57 6.43
CA GLY A 424 6.75 7.93 5.21
C GLY A 424 8.24 7.64 5.20
N LEU A 425 8.81 7.56 4.00
CA LEU A 425 10.24 7.27 3.77
C LEU A 425 11.02 8.44 3.18
N SER A 426 10.35 9.56 2.91
CA SER A 426 10.98 10.79 2.42
C SER A 426 10.23 12.02 2.91
N ASP A 427 10.91 13.17 2.90
CA ASP A 427 10.31 14.44 3.31
C ASP A 427 9.11 14.80 2.43
N PHE A 428 8.03 15.26 3.05
CA PHE A 428 6.91 15.85 2.33
C PHE A 428 7.31 17.25 1.85
N ARG A 429 7.06 17.55 0.57
CA ARG A 429 7.43 18.82 -0.05
C ARG A 429 6.26 19.39 -0.85
N PRO A 430 6.03 20.72 -0.81
CA PRO A 430 5.02 21.33 -1.65
C PRO A 430 5.38 21.16 -3.13
N ARG A 431 4.37 20.89 -3.96
CA ARG A 431 4.53 20.75 -5.42
C ARG A 431 4.93 22.06 -6.09
N ALA A 432 4.40 23.17 -5.58
CA ALA A 432 4.65 24.50 -6.09
C ALA A 432 6.09 24.95 -5.74
N ALA A 433 6.80 25.48 -6.73
CA ALA A 433 8.10 26.09 -6.52
C ALA A 433 7.97 27.42 -5.76
N HIS A 434 9.05 27.85 -5.09
CA HIS A 434 9.06 29.08 -4.26
C HIS A 434 8.46 30.33 -4.93
N HIS A 435 8.57 30.47 -6.26
CA HIS A 435 8.08 31.64 -6.98
C HIS A 435 6.55 31.68 -7.16
N SER A 436 5.86 30.55 -6.97
CA SER A 436 4.41 30.46 -7.06
C SER A 436 3.74 30.47 -5.68
N TRP A 437 4.50 30.65 -4.61
CA TRP A 437 3.95 30.75 -3.26
C TRP A 437 3.30 32.12 -3.07
N ILE A 438 2.14 32.12 -2.40
CA ILE A 438 1.32 33.32 -2.21
C ILE A 438 1.59 33.85 -0.80
N TRP A 439 2.00 35.11 -0.67
CA TRP A 439 2.15 35.76 0.63
C TRP A 439 0.78 36.07 1.20
N HIS A 440 0.56 35.70 2.47
CA HIS A 440 -0.65 36.06 3.18
C HIS A 440 -0.41 37.18 4.19
N GLU A 441 -1.02 38.35 3.93
CA GLU A 441 -0.75 39.58 4.71
C GLU A 441 -1.19 39.44 6.17
N CYS A 442 -2.29 38.74 6.43
CA CYS A 442 -2.80 38.55 7.78
C CYS A 442 -1.91 37.63 8.64
N HIS A 443 -1.20 36.69 8.01
CA HIS A 443 -0.42 35.67 8.73
C HIS A 443 1.08 35.87 8.61
N ARG A 444 1.50 36.82 7.77
CA ARG A 444 2.88 37.26 7.59
C ARG A 444 3.84 36.11 7.24
N HIS A 445 3.37 35.19 6.40
CA HIS A 445 4.19 34.15 5.79
C HIS A 445 3.59 33.70 4.45
N TYR A 446 4.29 32.80 3.75
CA TYR A 446 3.90 32.29 2.44
C TYR A 446 3.17 30.96 2.52
N HIS A 447 2.06 30.85 1.80
CA HIS A 447 1.33 29.60 1.59
C HIS A 447 1.93 28.85 0.38
N SER A 448 2.36 27.60 0.58
CA SER A 448 3.02 26.78 -0.45
C SER A 448 2.08 25.79 -1.17
N MET A 449 0.87 25.63 -0.65
CA MET A 449 -0.27 24.86 -1.17
C MET A 449 -1.58 25.60 -0.82
N GLU A 450 -2.44 25.79 -1.81
CA GLU A 450 -3.72 26.51 -1.63
C GLU A 450 -4.73 25.69 -0.81
N VAL A 451 -4.72 24.36 -0.93
CA VAL A 451 -5.60 23.45 -0.19
C VAL A 451 -4.78 22.32 0.40
N PHE A 452 -4.41 22.44 1.67
CA PHE A 452 -3.71 21.37 2.37
C PHE A 452 -4.66 20.44 3.11
N THR A 453 -5.70 21.00 3.73
CA THR A 453 -6.71 20.22 4.45
C THR A 453 -8.12 20.72 4.22
N HIS A 454 -9.06 19.79 4.11
CA HIS A 454 -10.50 20.06 4.17
C HIS A 454 -11.06 19.69 5.53
N TYR A 455 -11.88 20.59 6.09
CA TYR A 455 -12.57 20.39 7.36
C TYR A 455 -14.06 20.32 7.09
N ASP A 456 -14.68 19.18 7.33
CA ASP A 456 -16.09 18.97 7.05
C ASP A 456 -16.81 18.58 8.33
N LEU A 457 -17.98 19.19 8.55
CA LEU A 457 -18.98 18.64 9.45
C LEU A 457 -20.06 17.99 8.59
N LEU A 458 -20.27 16.70 8.79
CA LEU A 458 -21.19 15.87 8.00
C LEU A 458 -22.39 15.47 8.85
N SER A 459 -23.55 15.33 8.23
CA SER A 459 -24.67 14.60 8.85
C SER A 459 -24.32 13.11 8.99
N LEU A 460 -25.09 12.38 9.80
CA LEU A 460 -24.96 10.92 9.89
C LEU A 460 -25.19 10.20 8.54
N ASN A 461 -25.86 10.86 7.58
CA ASN A 461 -26.07 10.36 6.23
C ASN A 461 -24.89 10.68 5.28
N GLY A 462 -23.83 11.34 5.76
CA GLY A 462 -22.64 11.70 4.98
C GLY A 462 -22.77 12.99 4.16
N THR A 463 -23.86 13.74 4.30
CA THR A 463 -24.01 15.03 3.60
C THR A 463 -23.27 16.13 4.35
N LYS A 464 -22.49 16.96 3.66
CA LYS A 464 -21.84 18.13 4.26
C LYS A 464 -22.89 19.11 4.79
N VAL A 465 -22.82 19.44 6.08
CA VAL A 465 -23.70 20.43 6.75
C VAL A 465 -22.97 21.74 7.06
N ALA A 466 -21.66 21.67 7.25
CA ALA A 466 -20.76 22.82 7.29
C ALA A 466 -19.42 22.41 6.69
N GLN A 467 -18.74 23.39 6.13
CA GLN A 467 -17.41 23.22 5.56
C GLN A 467 -16.53 24.35 6.08
N GLY A 468 -15.31 23.98 6.41
CA GLY A 468 -14.17 24.86 6.53
C GLY A 468 -13.03 24.32 5.69
N HIS A 469 -11.98 25.09 5.59
CA HIS A 469 -10.74 24.64 4.97
C HIS A 469 -9.58 25.35 5.63
N LYS A 470 -8.41 24.80 5.38
CA LYS A 470 -7.15 25.42 5.72
C LYS A 470 -6.23 25.27 4.52
N ALA A 471 -5.85 26.40 3.94
CA ALA A 471 -4.70 26.48 3.05
C ALA A 471 -3.45 26.03 3.83
N SER A 472 -2.41 25.50 3.16
CA SER A 472 -1.14 25.33 3.88
C SER A 472 -0.70 26.72 4.31
N PHE A 473 -0.70 26.96 5.61
CA PHE A 473 -0.17 28.18 6.18
C PHE A 473 1.36 28.12 5.99
N CYS A 474 1.98 27.06 6.50
CA CYS A 474 3.42 26.90 6.58
C CYS A 474 3.75 25.41 6.80
N LEU A 475 4.40 24.73 5.87
CA LEU A 475 4.87 23.36 6.13
C LEU A 475 6.23 23.40 6.84
N GLU A 476 6.25 23.09 8.13
CA GLU A 476 7.47 23.10 8.96
C GLU A 476 7.57 21.94 9.96
N ASP A 477 8.76 21.73 10.51
CA ASP A 477 9.00 20.72 11.54
C ASP A 477 8.75 21.31 12.94
N THR A 478 7.49 21.30 13.39
CA THR A 478 7.14 21.82 14.72
C THR A 478 7.77 20.99 15.84
N HIS A 479 7.82 19.66 15.69
CA HIS A 479 8.53 18.75 16.59
C HIS A 479 8.86 17.45 15.83
N CYS A 480 9.79 16.67 16.36
CA CYS A 480 10.24 15.41 15.76
C CYS A 480 10.44 14.35 16.84
N ASP A 481 10.46 13.09 16.42
CA ASP A 481 10.84 11.95 17.26
C ASP A 481 12.28 12.11 17.79
N GLU A 482 12.60 11.36 18.85
CA GLU A 482 13.87 11.51 19.56
C GLU A 482 15.06 11.21 18.63
N GLY A 483 16.03 12.12 18.57
CA GLY A 483 17.21 11.97 17.73
C GLY A 483 17.06 12.50 16.29
N ILE A 484 15.85 12.89 15.87
CA ILE A 484 15.61 13.53 14.58
C ILE A 484 15.76 15.05 14.69
N GLN A 485 16.49 15.65 13.76
CA GLN A 485 16.68 17.10 13.70
C GLN A 485 15.65 17.75 12.77
N LYS A 486 15.03 18.82 13.26
CA LYS A 486 14.18 19.71 12.47
C LYS A 486 14.98 20.34 11.32
N ARG A 487 14.36 20.43 10.15
CA ARG A 487 14.97 20.93 8.91
C ARG A 487 14.18 22.06 8.26
N TYR A 488 12.85 22.00 8.32
CA TYR A 488 11.97 22.97 7.67
C TYR A 488 11.43 23.99 8.66
N GLU A 489 11.48 25.26 8.27
CA GLU A 489 11.02 26.41 9.04
C GLU A 489 10.56 27.48 8.06
N CYS A 490 9.35 28.01 8.23
CA CYS A 490 8.82 29.00 7.28
C CYS A 490 9.30 30.42 7.54
N ALA A 491 9.83 30.68 8.74
CA ALA A 491 10.38 31.98 9.08
C ALA A 491 11.45 32.41 8.07
N ASN A 492 11.52 33.71 7.79
CA ASN A 492 12.51 34.29 6.88
C ASN A 492 12.51 33.70 5.45
N PHE A 493 11.34 33.29 4.94
CA PHE A 493 11.22 32.68 3.61
C PHE A 493 12.02 31.37 3.46
N GLY A 494 12.10 30.61 4.57
CA GLY A 494 12.78 29.32 4.60
C GLY A 494 12.11 28.27 3.73
N ALA A 495 12.83 27.16 3.54
CA ALA A 495 12.31 26.02 2.79
C ALA A 495 11.18 25.35 3.58
N GLN A 496 10.11 25.00 2.88
CA GLN A 496 8.95 24.35 3.47
C GLN A 496 8.94 22.83 3.19
N GLY A 497 8.40 22.08 4.13
CA GLY A 497 8.27 20.63 4.09
C GLY A 497 8.03 20.05 5.49
N ILE A 498 7.81 18.73 5.55
CA ILE A 498 7.75 17.97 6.80
C ILE A 498 8.75 16.83 6.69
N THR A 499 9.76 16.83 7.54
CA THR A 499 10.82 15.83 7.59
C THR A 499 10.25 14.48 8.06
N VAL A 500 10.82 13.36 7.58
CA VAL A 500 10.44 12.02 8.06
C VAL A 500 10.62 11.92 9.58
N GLY A 501 9.61 11.42 10.30
CA GLY A 501 9.60 11.34 11.76
C GLY A 501 9.39 12.69 12.46
N CYS A 502 8.96 13.71 11.72
CA CYS A 502 8.53 14.99 12.27
C CYS A 502 7.04 15.22 12.01
N TRP A 503 6.49 16.21 12.71
CA TRP A 503 5.13 16.68 12.48
C TRP A 503 5.00 18.19 12.50
N ASP A 504 4.04 18.66 11.73
CA ASP A 504 3.60 20.05 11.68
C ASP A 504 2.34 20.22 12.56
N THR A 505 2.34 21.19 13.47
CA THR A 505 1.21 21.44 14.38
C THR A 505 0.57 22.80 14.15
N TYR A 506 -0.61 22.75 13.54
CA TYR A 506 -1.54 23.87 13.49
C TYR A 506 -2.38 23.90 14.77
N ARG A 507 -1.99 24.77 15.71
CA ARG A 507 -2.67 24.89 17.00
C ARG A 507 -4.07 25.49 16.86
N HIS A 508 -4.99 25.08 17.73
CA HIS A 508 -6.39 25.52 17.76
C HIS A 508 -6.62 27.04 17.88
N ASP A 509 -5.63 27.82 18.31
CA ASP A 509 -5.72 29.26 18.55
C ASP A 509 -5.43 30.13 17.31
N ILE A 510 -4.88 29.55 16.25
CA ILE A 510 -4.55 30.29 15.03
C ILE A 510 -5.80 30.53 14.17
N ASP A 511 -5.75 31.52 13.28
CA ASP A 511 -6.86 31.85 12.38
C ASP A 511 -7.11 30.75 11.34
N CYS A 512 -8.37 30.58 10.91
CA CYS A 512 -8.83 29.51 10.01
C CYS A 512 -8.68 28.08 10.55
N GLN A 513 -8.29 27.89 11.82
CA GLN A 513 -8.23 26.58 12.44
C GLN A 513 -9.56 26.18 13.07
N TRP A 514 -10.61 26.16 12.25
CA TRP A 514 -11.97 25.87 12.68
C TRP A 514 -12.88 25.40 11.54
N VAL A 515 -14.08 24.95 11.92
CA VAL A 515 -15.26 24.96 11.05
C VAL A 515 -16.23 26.00 11.59
N ASP A 516 -16.71 26.91 10.73
CA ASP A 516 -17.76 27.85 11.12
C ASP A 516 -19.10 27.10 11.17
N ILE A 517 -19.66 26.97 12.37
CA ILE A 517 -20.90 26.24 12.65
C ILE A 517 -22.06 27.17 13.03
N THR A 518 -21.96 28.46 12.70
CA THR A 518 -22.99 29.47 13.03
C THR A 518 -24.39 29.07 12.56
N ASP A 519 -24.47 28.47 11.37
CA ASP A 519 -25.73 28.08 10.73
C ASP A 519 -26.16 26.63 11.04
N VAL A 520 -25.35 25.89 11.81
CA VAL A 520 -25.58 24.49 12.13
C VAL A 520 -26.55 24.38 13.30
N LYS A 521 -27.54 23.51 13.16
CA LYS A 521 -28.52 23.23 14.23
C LYS A 521 -27.94 22.22 15.24
N PRO A 522 -28.46 22.15 16.47
CA PRO A 522 -28.13 21.07 17.39
C PRO A 522 -28.46 19.69 16.79
N GLY A 523 -27.60 18.70 17.04
CA GLY A 523 -27.72 17.36 16.50
C GLY A 523 -26.45 16.52 16.63
N ASP A 524 -26.52 15.30 16.09
CA ASP A 524 -25.40 14.38 15.98
C ASP A 524 -24.80 14.43 14.56
N TYR A 525 -23.49 14.50 14.50
CA TYR A 525 -22.69 14.77 13.31
C TYR A 525 -21.45 13.87 13.26
N ILE A 526 -20.84 13.82 12.08
CA ILE A 526 -19.50 13.26 11.88
C ILE A 526 -18.59 14.43 11.53
N PHE A 527 -17.58 14.67 12.36
CA PHE A 527 -16.52 15.61 12.03
C PHE A 527 -15.45 14.89 11.22
N GLN A 528 -14.96 15.51 10.14
CA GLN A 528 -13.99 14.92 9.24
C GLN A 528 -12.90 15.92 8.89
N VAL A 529 -11.66 15.45 8.88
CA VAL A 529 -10.50 16.16 8.33
C VAL A 529 -9.88 15.30 7.25
N VAL A 530 -9.58 15.89 6.10
CA VAL A 530 -8.88 15.23 4.98
C VAL A 530 -7.60 15.99 4.68
N ILE A 531 -6.45 15.33 4.76
CA ILE A 531 -5.13 15.87 4.41
C ILE A 531 -4.82 15.56 2.94
N ASN A 532 -4.16 16.49 2.24
CA ASN A 532 -3.81 16.37 0.83
C ASN A 532 -4.98 15.84 -0.02
N PRO A 533 -6.18 16.46 0.08
CA PRO A 533 -7.43 15.89 -0.42
C PRO A 533 -7.48 15.70 -1.94
N ASN A 534 -6.64 16.44 -2.67
CA ASN A 534 -6.56 16.45 -4.12
C ASN A 534 -5.43 15.57 -4.68
N TYR A 535 -4.69 14.86 -3.82
CA TYR A 535 -3.52 14.06 -4.20
C TYR A 535 -2.46 14.91 -4.94
N GLU A 536 -2.30 16.17 -4.54
CA GLU A 536 -1.42 17.13 -5.21
C GLU A 536 0.05 16.73 -5.09
N VAL A 537 0.41 16.18 -3.93
CA VAL A 537 1.72 15.61 -3.62
C VAL A 537 1.59 14.10 -3.48
N ALA A 538 2.58 13.38 -3.99
CA ALA A 538 2.66 11.93 -3.90
C ALA A 538 2.91 11.46 -2.46
N GLU A 539 2.18 10.43 -2.02
CA GLU A 539 2.34 9.78 -0.72
C GLU A 539 2.37 8.25 -0.87
N SER A 540 2.94 7.54 0.11
CA SER A 540 2.99 6.07 0.08
C SER A 540 1.68 5.40 0.48
N ASP A 541 0.86 6.08 1.28
CA ASP A 541 -0.50 5.67 1.62
C ASP A 541 -1.40 6.91 1.63
N TYR A 542 -2.60 6.79 1.07
CA TYR A 542 -3.63 7.82 1.13
C TYR A 542 -4.84 7.36 1.95
N THR A 543 -4.89 6.08 2.33
CA THR A 543 -6.02 5.48 3.06
C THR A 543 -6.09 5.92 4.51
N ASN A 544 -5.04 6.58 5.00
CA ASN A 544 -4.86 7.18 6.33
C ASN A 544 -4.93 8.73 6.32
N ASN A 545 -5.09 9.38 5.16
CA ASN A 545 -5.22 10.85 5.07
C ASN A 545 -6.55 11.40 5.62
N ILE A 546 -7.50 10.54 5.94
CA ILE A 546 -8.82 10.91 6.44
C ILE A 546 -8.89 10.59 7.93
N MET A 547 -9.28 11.56 8.75
CA MET A 547 -9.65 11.37 10.14
C MET A 547 -11.13 11.70 10.31
N LYS A 548 -11.84 10.90 11.11
CA LYS A 548 -13.23 11.20 11.50
C LYS A 548 -13.44 11.05 13.00
N CYS A 549 -14.36 11.84 13.53
CA CYS A 549 -14.87 11.75 14.89
C CYS A 549 -16.39 11.73 14.88
N ARG A 550 -17.00 11.09 15.89
CA ARG A 550 -18.39 11.40 16.22
C ARG A 550 -18.44 12.72 16.96
N SER A 551 -19.44 13.53 16.63
CA SER A 551 -19.62 14.84 17.23
C SER A 551 -21.08 15.03 17.62
N ARG A 552 -21.32 15.53 18.84
CA ARG A 552 -22.67 15.88 19.31
C ARG A 552 -22.68 17.35 19.70
N TYR A 553 -23.58 18.11 19.09
CA TYR A 553 -23.74 19.55 19.32
C TYR A 553 -25.11 19.85 19.91
N ASP A 554 -25.18 20.50 21.07
CA ASP A 554 -26.45 20.82 21.75
C ASP A 554 -26.91 22.28 21.56
N GLY A 555 -26.15 23.08 20.81
CA GLY A 555 -26.40 24.53 20.66
C GLY A 555 -25.63 25.42 21.64
N GLN A 556 -24.91 24.85 22.61
CA GLN A 556 -24.05 25.57 23.55
C GLN A 556 -22.66 24.95 23.68
N ARG A 557 -22.57 23.62 23.59
CA ARG A 557 -21.36 22.81 23.71
C ARG A 557 -21.34 21.79 22.60
N ILE A 558 -20.13 21.31 22.33
CA ILE A 558 -19.88 20.22 21.41
C ILE A 558 -19.01 19.18 22.11
N TRP A 559 -19.34 17.92 21.90
CA TRP A 559 -18.52 16.80 22.35
C TRP A 559 -18.02 16.06 21.14
N MET A 560 -16.71 15.87 21.08
CA MET A 560 -16.07 15.08 20.05
C MET A 560 -15.49 13.83 20.69
N TYR A 561 -15.76 12.67 20.08
CA TYR A 561 -15.40 11.38 20.66
C TYR A 561 -15.23 10.32 19.58
N ASN A 562 -14.50 9.25 19.91
CA ASN A 562 -14.17 8.17 18.99
C ASN A 562 -13.49 8.70 17.72
N CYS A 563 -12.54 9.64 17.87
CA CYS A 563 -11.74 10.12 16.76
C CYS A 563 -10.79 9.03 16.30
N ARG A 564 -10.77 8.75 15.00
CA ARG A 564 -9.89 7.74 14.42
C ARG A 564 -9.41 8.15 13.03
N THR A 565 -8.20 7.72 12.70
CA THR A 565 -7.55 7.95 11.41
C THR A 565 -7.71 6.72 10.50
N GLY A 566 -7.87 6.97 9.21
CA GLY A 566 -8.06 5.98 8.14
C GLY A 566 -9.42 5.26 8.12
N GLU A 567 -9.48 4.14 7.41
CA GLU A 567 -10.67 3.28 7.25
C GLU A 567 -11.04 2.47 8.52
N THR A 568 -10.87 3.03 9.71
CA THR A 568 -11.15 2.38 11.00
C THR A 568 -12.62 2.46 11.43
N PHE A 569 -13.51 2.95 10.55
CA PHE A 569 -14.96 2.90 10.74
C PHE A 569 -15.53 1.64 10.13
N ILE A 570 -15.27 0.49 10.76
CA ILE A 570 -16.17 -0.64 10.56
C ILE A 570 -17.47 -0.25 11.25
N LEU A 571 -18.53 -0.07 10.45
CA LEU A 571 -19.92 0.00 10.89
C LEU A 571 -20.32 -1.36 11.49
N GLN A 572 -19.80 -1.68 12.67
CA GLN A 572 -20.25 -2.81 13.49
C GLN A 572 -20.44 -2.30 14.92
N ASP A 573 -21.42 -1.41 15.08
CA ASP A 573 -22.12 -1.20 16.34
C ASP A 573 -23.53 -0.75 15.96
N SER A 574 -24.32 -1.74 15.53
CA SER A 574 -25.78 -1.69 15.43
C SER A 574 -26.34 -2.93 16.09
#